data_AF-A0A7Y6GMD5-F1
#
_entry.id   AF-A0A7Y6GMD5-F1
#
_cell.length_a   1.000
_cell.length_b   1.000
_cell.length_c   1.000
_cell.angle_alpha   90.00
_cell.angle_beta   90.00
_cell.angle_gamma   90.00
#
_symmetry.space_group_name_H-M   'P 1'
#
loop_
_entity.id
_entity.type
_entity.pdbx_description
1 polymer ?
#
loop_
_entity_poly.entity_id
_entity_poly.type
_entity_poly.pdbx_seq_one_letter_code
_entity_poly.pdbx_strand_id
1 'polypeptide(L)' 'PEHRRPWVAVSGLAQDLTDGMRVSAELAGEDLLDVLRATPATEYLVVEETGEIYGVLSAADVERAFVKAMARPN' A
#
# COMPACT_ATOMS: atom_id res chain seq x y z
N PRO A 1 -38.96 -9.28 1.34
CA PRO A 1 -37.73 -8.55 1.69
C PRO A 1 -36.52 -9.33 1.18
N GLU A 2 -35.83 -8.77 0.20
CA GLU A 2 -34.60 -9.32 -0.36
C GLU A 2 -33.70 -9.83 0.77
N HIS A 3 -33.26 -11.08 0.65
CA HIS A 3 -32.48 -11.80 1.65
C HIS A 3 -31.45 -10.87 2.29
N ARG A 4 -31.71 -10.43 3.54
CA ARG A 4 -30.72 -9.70 4.34
C ARG A 4 -29.58 -10.67 4.56
N ARG A 5 -28.49 -10.54 3.79
CA ARG A 5 -27.30 -11.36 4.02
C ARG A 5 -26.87 -11.11 5.48
N PRO A 6 -26.60 -12.18 6.26
CA PRO A 6 -26.16 -12.02 7.63
C PRO A 6 -24.89 -11.16 7.65
N TRP A 7 -24.81 -10.24 8.61
CA TRP A 7 -23.64 -9.39 8.80
C TRP A 7 -22.43 -10.29 9.10
N VAL A 8 -21.42 -10.23 8.24
CA VAL A 8 -20.13 -10.91 8.46
C VAL A 8 -19.23 -9.97 9.24
N ALA A 9 -18.54 -10.49 10.26
CA ALA A 9 -17.57 -9.71 11.01
C ALA A 9 -16.38 -9.34 10.10
N VAL A 10 -15.99 -8.06 10.11
CA VAL A 10 -14.88 -7.53 9.29
C VAL A 10 -13.58 -8.28 9.57
N SER A 11 -13.37 -8.73 10.81
CA SER A 11 -12.22 -9.53 11.21
C SER A 11 -12.07 -10.84 10.43
N GLY A 12 -13.16 -11.43 9.93
CA GLY A 12 -13.12 -12.65 9.12
C GLY A 12 -12.71 -12.42 7.66
N LEU A 13 -12.61 -11.16 7.22
CA LEU A 13 -12.17 -10.75 5.88
C LEU A 13 -10.82 -10.04 5.89
N ALA A 14 -10.32 -9.68 7.08
CA ALA A 14 -9.02 -9.04 7.23
C ALA A 14 -7.89 -10.05 6.95
N GLN A 15 -6.79 -9.56 6.38
CA GLN A 15 -5.61 -10.35 6.08
C GLN A 15 -4.42 -9.86 6.91
N ASP A 16 -3.56 -10.80 7.31
CA ASP A 16 -2.36 -10.48 8.07
C ASP A 16 -1.34 -9.72 7.22
N LEU A 17 -0.71 -8.73 7.84
CA LEU A 17 0.40 -7.99 7.23
C LEU A 17 1.70 -8.78 7.37
N THR A 18 2.26 -9.19 6.24
CA THR A 18 3.61 -9.74 6.17
C THR A 18 4.66 -8.63 6.23
N ASP A 19 5.90 -8.96 6.59
CA ASP A 19 6.96 -7.95 6.75
C ASP A 19 7.22 -7.14 5.46
N GLY A 20 7.14 -7.78 4.30
CA GLY A 20 7.29 -7.10 3.01
C GLY A 20 6.10 -6.21 2.60
N MET A 21 5.01 -6.20 3.38
CA MET A 21 3.86 -5.30 3.18
C MET A 21 3.96 -4.02 4.02
N ARG A 22 5.08 -3.80 4.73
CA ARG A 22 5.38 -2.57 5.47
C ARG A 22 6.47 -1.78 4.75
N VAL A 23 6.27 -0.48 4.62
CA VAL A 23 7.19 0.44 3.94
C VAL A 23 7.46 1.62 4.88
N SER A 24 8.72 2.03 5.02
CA SER A 24 9.06 3.22 5.80
C SER A 24 8.57 4.50 5.12
N ALA A 25 8.04 5.44 5.89
CA ALA A 25 7.64 6.77 5.43
C ALA A 25 8.82 7.60 4.86
N GLU A 26 10.06 7.22 5.18
CA GLU A 26 11.27 7.91 4.71
C GLU A 26 11.75 7.42 3.32
N LEU A 27 11.21 6.31 2.81
CA LEU A 27 11.59 5.79 1.50
C LEU A 27 11.07 6.68 0.37
N ALA A 28 11.94 6.95 -0.60
CA ALA A 28 11.62 7.78 -1.76
C ALA A 28 12.34 7.28 -3.02
N GLY A 29 11.85 7.73 -4.18
CA GLY A 29 12.51 7.46 -5.46
C GLY A 29 12.69 5.97 -5.74
N GLU A 30 13.90 5.58 -6.15
CA GLU A 30 14.22 4.19 -6.52
C GLU A 30 14.18 3.26 -5.30
N ASP A 31 14.61 3.70 -4.12
CA ASP A 31 14.62 2.87 -2.91
C ASP A 31 13.20 2.41 -2.54
N LEU A 32 12.21 3.29 -2.72
CA LEU A 32 10.80 2.92 -2.60
C LEU A 32 10.42 1.88 -3.66
N LEU A 33 10.74 2.14 -4.93
CA LEU A 33 10.38 1.25 -6.05
C LEU A 33 10.99 -0.15 -5.90
N ASP A 34 12.22 -0.26 -5.39
CA ASP A 34 12.88 -1.53 -5.14
C ASP A 34 12.14 -2.36 -4.10
N VAL A 35 11.67 -1.74 -3.02
CA VAL A 35 10.84 -2.43 -2.01
C VAL A 35 9.52 -2.91 -2.62
N LEU A 36 8.81 -2.07 -3.36
CA LEU A 36 7.54 -2.44 -3.99
C LEU A 36 7.72 -3.56 -5.04
N ARG A 37 8.85 -3.58 -5.74
CA ARG A 37 9.19 -4.65 -6.71
C ARG A 37 9.57 -5.95 -6.02
N ALA A 38 10.25 -5.89 -4.88
CA ALA A 38 10.68 -7.07 -4.13
C ALA A 38 9.50 -7.82 -3.51
N THR A 39 8.47 -7.11 -3.03
CA THR A 39 7.25 -7.74 -2.47
C THR A 39 5.98 -7.14 -3.08
N PRO A 40 5.57 -7.55 -4.29
CA PRO A 40 4.40 -6.97 -4.95
C PRO A 40 3.10 -7.21 -4.17
N ALA A 41 2.46 -6.13 -3.77
CA ALA A 41 1.12 -6.09 -3.18
C ALA A 41 0.29 -4.94 -3.76
N THR A 42 -1.03 -5.00 -3.59
CA THR A 42 -1.96 -3.93 -4.00
C THR A 42 -1.80 -2.69 -3.13
N GLU A 43 -1.61 -2.89 -1.82
CA GLU A 43 -1.40 -1.86 -0.82
C GLU A 43 -0.30 -2.23 0.17
N TYR A 44 0.34 -1.21 0.71
CA TYR A 44 1.39 -1.32 1.72
C TYR A 44 1.05 -0.46 2.93
N LEU A 45 1.32 -0.96 4.12
CA LEU A 45 1.25 -0.17 5.34
C LEU A 45 2.48 0.73 5.41
N VAL A 46 2.27 2.04 5.45
CA VAL A 46 3.34 3.01 5.66
C VAL A 46 3.52 3.21 7.16
N VAL A 47 4.74 3.04 7.62
CA VAL A 47 5.10 3.17 9.03
C VAL A 47 6.20 4.22 9.22
N GLU A 48 6.11 4.93 10.33
CA GLU A 48 7.20 5.79 10.83
C GLU A 48 8.35 4.93 11.37
N GLU A 49 9.52 5.53 11.62
CA GLU A 49 10.67 4.84 12.24
C GLU A 49 10.31 4.21 13.60
N THR A 50 9.37 4.81 14.32
CA THR A 50 8.83 4.32 15.60
C THR A 50 7.95 3.07 15.46
N GLY A 51 7.58 2.70 14.23
CA GLY A 51 6.62 1.64 13.93
C GLY A 51 5.16 2.08 13.99
N GLU A 52 4.90 3.37 14.28
CA GLU A 52 3.55 3.92 14.22
C GLU A 52 3.01 3.93 12.79
N ILE A 53 1.71 3.70 12.63
CA ILE A 53 1.06 3.71 11.33
C ILE A 53 0.95 5.17 10.84
N TYR A 54 1.64 5.47 9.75
CA TYR A 54 1.46 6.72 9.04
C TYR A 54 0.24 6.66 8.11
N GLY A 55 0.05 5.54 7.42
CA GLY A 55 -1.07 5.37 6.49
C GLY A 55 -0.94 4.15 5.58
N VAL A 56 -1.58 4.22 4.41
CA VAL A 56 -1.55 3.16 3.40
C VAL A 56 -1.09 3.75 2.06
N LEU A 57 -0.16 3.06 1.40
CA LEU A 57 0.32 3.40 0.06
C LEU A 57 -0.27 2.43 -0.96
N SER A 58 -1.00 2.96 -1.94
CA SER A 58 -1.51 2.19 -3.09
C SER A 58 -0.43 2.05 -4.16
N ALA A 59 -0.14 0.81 -4.56
CA ALA A 59 0.81 0.53 -5.64
C ALA A 59 0.39 1.20 -6.96
N ALA A 60 -0.91 1.16 -7.25
CA ALA A 60 -1.48 1.79 -8.44
C ALA A 60 -1.31 3.31 -8.40
N ASP A 61 -1.32 3.93 -7.23
CA ASP A 61 -1.15 5.38 -7.09
C ASP A 61 0.29 5.79 -7.33
N VAL A 62 1.25 4.97 -6.85
CA VAL A 62 2.68 5.13 -7.15
C VAL A 62 2.93 5.03 -8.65
N GLU A 63 2.39 3.99 -9.31
CA GLU A 63 2.55 3.81 -10.76
C GLU A 63 1.99 5.01 -11.54
N ARG A 64 0.77 5.47 -11.20
CA ARG A 64 0.17 6.65 -11.84
C ARG A 64 1.00 7.90 -11.63
N ALA A 65 1.52 8.11 -10.41
CA ALA A 65 2.39 9.24 -10.11
C ALA A 65 3.71 9.16 -10.90
N PHE A 66 4.31 7.97 -11.00
CA PHE A 66 5.53 7.71 -11.75
C PHE A 66 5.34 8.01 -13.25
N VAL A 67 4.31 7.43 -13.87
CA VAL A 67 4.00 7.67 -15.30
C VAL A 67 3.74 9.15 -15.56
N LYS A 68 3.00 9.83 -14.67
CA LYS A 68 2.75 11.28 -14.76
C LYS A 68 4.04 12.10 -14.69
N ALA A 69 5.01 11.70 -13.86
CA ALA A 69 6.29 12.37 -13.76
C ALA A 69 7.13 12.20 -15.05
N MET A 70 7.16 10.98 -15.61
CA MET A 70 7.88 10.68 -16.86
C MET A 70 7.31 11.40 -18.09
N ALA A 71 6.02 11.75 -18.07
CA ALA A 71 5.34 12.42 -19.18
C ALA A 71 5.47 13.96 -19.19
N ARG A 72 6.09 14.57 -18.18
CA ARG A 72 6.30 16.03 -18.17
C ARG A 72 7.51 16.40 -19.03
N PRO A 73 7.38 17.28 -20.04
CA PRO A 73 8.54 17.87 -20.69
C PRO A 73 9.26 18.79 -19.71
N ASN A 74 10.60 18.76 -19.75
CA ASN A 74 11.48 19.56 -18.90
C ASN A 74 11.43 21.06 -19.23
#